data_AF-A0A382USI7-F1
#
_entry.id   AF-A0A382USI7-F1
#
_cell.length_a   1.000
_cell.length_b   1.000
_cell.length_c   1.000
_cell.angle_alpha   90.00
_cell.angle_beta   90.00
_cell.angle_gamma   90.00
#
_symmetry.space_group_name_H-M   'P 1'
#
loop_
_entity.id
_entity.type
_entity.pdbx_description
1 polymer ?
#
loop_
_entity_poly.entity_id
_entity_poly.type
_entity_poly.pdbx_seq_one_letter_code
_entity_poly.pdbx_strand_id
1 'polypeptide(L)'
;MVEELSEFSAGEFETVSELLASDPDLQLLMVILGVGLAILATGYRSFGKWMYGKKFSYTRPHVARFVRSAMLAFFAIGLVTSINVFVQVMETDAHNPSSVEALETFAKILNTINILVIGFTVSHLIPIGLNKAEKTKLEAEDFENWKDVKGFKDDEDGLFHKIFKWIPPKTPPEDLTKEEFEKNLQTKDGLNFLENYRTSKGVTIGSYEKMVKDPLEEWK
;
A
#
# COMPACT_ATOMS: atom_id res chain seq x y z
N MET A 1 -11.08 -25.01 26.52
CA MET A 1 -9.82 -24.33 26.84
C MET A 1 -9.98 -22.86 26.50
N VAL A 2 -10.63 -22.09 27.39
CA VAL A 2 -10.87 -20.65 27.27
C VAL A 2 -10.60 -20.00 28.64
N GLU A 3 -9.56 -20.44 29.33
CA GLU A 3 -9.15 -19.94 30.64
C GLU A 3 -7.63 -20.09 30.73
N GLU A 4 -6.87 -19.21 30.06
CA GLU A 4 -5.48 -18.81 30.39
C GLU A 4 -5.12 -17.50 29.65
N LEU A 5 -6.10 -16.60 29.45
CA LEU A 5 -5.82 -15.25 29.01
C LEU A 5 -5.86 -14.32 30.22
N SER A 6 -4.67 -14.03 30.74
CA SER A 6 -4.32 -12.78 31.41
C SER A 6 -5.11 -12.45 32.68
N GLU A 7 -4.77 -13.14 33.77
CA GLU A 7 -4.70 -12.47 35.06
C GLU A 7 -3.25 -11.98 35.25
N PHE A 8 -2.90 -10.89 34.56
CA PHE A 8 -1.70 -10.12 34.89
C PHE A 8 -1.92 -9.56 36.29
N SER A 9 -1.36 -10.21 37.30
CA SER A 9 -1.53 -9.84 38.70
C SER A 9 -0.85 -8.48 38.94
N ALA A 10 -1.61 -7.50 39.42
CA ALA A 10 -1.11 -6.16 39.75
C ALA A 10 0.08 -6.20 40.74
N GLY A 11 0.19 -7.26 41.56
CA GLY A 11 1.31 -7.45 42.49
C GLY A 11 2.64 -7.80 41.81
N GLU A 12 2.63 -8.31 40.58
CA GLU A 12 3.83 -8.62 39.79
C GLU A 12 4.47 -7.33 39.23
N PHE A 13 3.67 -6.32 38.89
CA PHE A 13 4.17 -5.00 38.49
C PHE A 13 4.79 -4.22 39.66
N GLU A 14 4.24 -4.36 40.86
CA GLU A 14 4.77 -3.72 42.07
C GLU A 14 6.17 -4.27 42.40
N THR A 15 6.34 -5.60 42.35
CA THR A 15 7.65 -6.25 42.52
C THR A 15 8.65 -5.92 41.41
N VAL A 16 8.20 -5.86 40.15
CA VAL A 16 9.05 -5.44 39.03
C VAL A 16 9.48 -3.98 39.18
N SER A 17 8.62 -3.09 39.69
CA SER A 17 8.96 -1.68 39.90
C SER A 17 10.01 -1.48 41.00
N GLU A 18 9.95 -2.26 42.09
CA GLU A 18 10.97 -2.26 43.14
C GLU A 18 12.31 -2.82 42.64
N LEU A 19 12.27 -3.90 41.84
CA LEU A 19 13.46 -4.51 41.24
C LEU A 19 14.18 -3.53 40.29
N LEU A 20 13.41 -2.87 39.41
CA LEU A 20 13.93 -1.85 38.48
C LEU A 20 14.49 -0.61 39.19
N ALA A 21 13.93 -0.23 40.34
CA ALA A 21 14.41 0.90 41.13
C ALA A 21 15.69 0.58 41.92
N SER A 22 15.97 -0.70 42.16
CA SER A 22 17.07 -1.15 43.03
C SER A 22 18.44 -1.28 42.33
N ASP A 23 18.47 -1.37 40.99
CA ASP A 23 19.69 -1.62 40.21
C ASP A 23 20.02 -0.46 39.25
N PRO A 24 21.22 0.14 39.32
CA PRO A 24 21.67 1.18 38.40
C PRO A 24 21.60 0.80 36.91
N ASP A 25 21.86 -0.45 36.55
CA ASP A 25 21.82 -0.91 35.15
C ASP A 25 20.37 -1.00 34.64
N LEU A 26 19.43 -1.41 35.52
CA LEU A 26 18.00 -1.41 35.22
C LEU A 26 17.42 0.01 35.12
N GLN A 27 17.89 0.94 35.95
CA GLN A 27 17.52 2.35 35.83
C GLN A 27 18.00 2.95 34.50
N LEU A 28 19.22 2.62 34.06
CA LEU A 28 19.75 3.04 32.77
C LEU A 28 18.89 2.52 31.61
N LEU A 29 18.44 1.26 31.67
CA LEU A 29 17.51 0.69 30.69
C LEU A 29 16.16 1.40 30.65
N MET A 30 15.62 1.78 31.81
CA MET A 30 14.37 2.55 31.88
C MET A 30 14.52 3.92 31.22
N VAL A 31 15.69 4.57 31.38
CA VAL A 31 16.01 5.82 30.67
C VAL A 31 16.09 5.58 29.17
N ILE A 32 16.81 4.55 28.72
CA ILE A 32 16.94 4.20 27.30
C ILE A 32 15.58 3.87 26.69
N LEU A 33 14.71 3.14 27.40
CA LEU A 33 13.35 2.84 26.98
C LEU A 33 12.52 4.12 26.85
N GLY A 34 12.57 5.00 27.84
CA GLY A 34 11.87 6.29 27.81
C GLY A 34 12.30 7.17 26.62
N VAL A 35 13.61 7.25 26.39
CA VAL A 35 14.18 7.95 25.22
C VAL A 35 13.74 7.27 23.92
N GLY A 36 13.78 5.94 23.86
CA GLY A 36 13.33 5.15 22.71
C GLY A 36 11.87 5.41 22.37
N LEU A 37 10.98 5.39 23.36
CA LEU A 37 9.55 5.71 23.19
C LEU A 37 9.33 7.16 22.75
N ALA A 38 10.10 8.11 23.27
CA ALA A 38 10.05 9.51 22.85
C ALA A 38 10.48 9.69 21.38
N ILE A 39 11.54 8.98 20.95
CA ILE A 39 11.99 8.94 19.56
C ILE A 39 10.90 8.31 18.68
N LEU A 40 10.28 7.20 19.11
CA LEU A 40 9.18 6.57 18.37
C LEU A 40 8.00 7.52 18.18
N ALA A 41 7.55 8.17 19.26
CA ALA A 41 6.44 9.11 19.20
C ALA A 41 6.74 10.31 18.29
N THR A 42 7.97 10.83 18.36
CA THR A 42 8.41 11.96 17.53
C THR A 42 8.58 11.54 16.07
N GLY A 43 9.20 10.40 15.81
CA GLY A 43 9.41 9.82 14.49
C GLY A 43 8.09 9.52 13.79
N TYR A 44 7.14 8.88 14.50
CA TYR A 44 5.81 8.60 13.97
C TYR A 44 5.05 9.88 13.59
N ARG A 45 5.03 10.89 14.48
CA ARG A 45 4.37 12.17 14.20
C ARG A 45 5.02 12.93 13.05
N SER A 46 6.34 13.00 13.03
CA SER A 46 7.11 13.70 11.99
C SER A 46 6.91 13.03 10.63
N PHE A 47 7.03 11.70 10.58
CA PHE A 47 6.80 10.92 9.36
C PHE A 47 5.38 11.07 8.84
N GLY A 48 4.38 11.04 9.73
CA GLY A 48 2.98 11.29 9.37
C GLY A 48 2.81 12.63 8.66
N LYS A 49 3.30 13.73 9.26
CA LYS A 49 3.25 15.08 8.68
C LYS A 49 3.99 15.16 7.35
N TRP A 50 5.20 14.61 7.27
CA TRP A 50 6.01 14.61 6.05
C TRP A 50 5.31 13.86 4.92
N MET A 51 4.74 12.69 5.20
CA MET A 51 4.00 11.89 4.21
C MET A 51 2.80 12.64 3.65
N TYR A 52 2.03 13.36 4.48
CA TYR A 52 0.89 14.17 4.03
C TYR A 52 1.30 15.27 3.05
N GLY A 53 2.50 15.83 3.18
CA GLY A 53 3.00 16.87 2.29
C GLY A 53 3.52 16.38 0.94
N LYS A 54 3.52 15.06 0.68
CA LYS A 54 4.08 14.49 -0.56
C LYS A 54 3.00 14.18 -1.58
N LYS A 55 3.36 14.34 -2.87
CA LYS A 55 2.51 14.01 -4.03
C LYS A 55 1.87 12.63 -3.95
N PHE A 56 2.65 11.68 -3.48
CA PHE A 56 2.24 10.32 -3.23
C PHE A 56 0.99 10.18 -2.34
N SER A 57 0.80 11.07 -1.36
CA SER A 57 -0.34 10.97 -0.44
C SER A 57 -1.67 11.20 -1.12
N TYR A 58 -1.73 12.03 -2.16
CA TYR A 58 -2.96 12.32 -2.89
C TYR A 58 -3.09 11.55 -4.20
N THR A 59 -1.98 11.17 -4.86
CA THR A 59 -2.06 10.32 -6.06
C THR A 59 -2.33 8.86 -5.74
N ARG A 60 -1.88 8.37 -4.57
CA ARG A 60 -2.08 6.96 -4.16
C ARG A 60 -2.55 6.87 -2.71
N PRO A 61 -3.76 7.36 -2.39
CA PRO A 61 -4.24 7.54 -1.02
C PRO A 61 -4.38 6.23 -0.24
N HIS A 62 -4.72 5.12 -0.90
CA HIS A 62 -4.80 3.80 -0.28
C HIS A 62 -3.41 3.25 0.11
N VAL A 63 -2.41 3.45 -0.75
CA VAL A 63 -1.04 3.03 -0.46
C VAL A 63 -0.41 3.92 0.62
N ALA A 64 -0.65 5.22 0.57
CA ALA A 64 -0.20 6.15 1.61
C ALA A 64 -0.78 5.81 2.99
N ARG A 65 -2.07 5.47 3.07
CA ARG A 65 -2.70 4.97 4.31
C ARG A 65 -2.06 3.67 4.78
N PHE A 66 -1.86 2.70 3.89
CA PHE A 66 -1.19 1.43 4.21
C PHE A 66 0.21 1.65 4.79
N VAL A 67 1.05 2.43 4.12
CA VAL A 67 2.43 2.71 4.56
C VAL A 67 2.44 3.41 5.92
N ARG A 68 1.54 4.36 6.15
CA ARG A 68 1.45 5.05 7.45
C ARG A 68 1.04 4.11 8.58
N SER A 69 0.08 3.23 8.35
CA SER A 69 -0.33 2.22 9.33
C SER A 69 0.79 1.22 9.62
N ALA A 70 1.51 0.79 8.58
CA ALA A 70 2.65 -0.14 8.72
C ALA A 70 3.84 0.48 9.47
N MET A 71 4.05 1.80 9.35
CA MET A 71 5.23 2.48 9.90
C MET A 71 5.36 2.31 11.42
N LEU A 72 4.25 2.26 12.14
CA LEU A 72 4.26 2.07 13.60
C LEU A 72 4.85 0.70 13.97
N ALA A 73 4.50 -0.37 13.26
CA ALA A 73 5.12 -1.68 13.45
C ALA A 73 6.61 -1.69 13.08
N PHE A 74 6.99 -1.07 11.96
CA PHE A 74 8.42 -0.98 11.59
C PHE A 74 9.26 -0.30 12.67
N PHE A 75 8.75 0.80 13.22
CA PHE A 75 9.43 1.51 14.28
C PHE A 75 9.48 0.71 15.59
N ALA A 76 8.39 0.05 15.97
CA ALA A 76 8.35 -0.81 17.16
C ALA A 76 9.33 -2.00 17.05
N ILE A 77 9.38 -2.66 15.90
CA ILE A 77 10.35 -3.73 15.61
C ILE A 77 11.77 -3.18 15.74
N GLY A 78 12.06 -2.03 15.13
CA GLY A 78 13.37 -1.39 15.22
C GLY A 78 13.80 -1.08 16.66
N LEU A 79 12.88 -0.61 17.50
CA LEU A 79 13.14 -0.38 18.92
C LEU A 79 13.48 -1.69 19.63
N VAL A 80 12.65 -2.73 19.48
CA VAL A 80 12.82 -4.02 20.17
C VAL A 80 14.11 -4.70 19.74
N THR A 81 14.42 -4.67 18.44
CA THR A 81 15.71 -5.16 17.92
C THR A 81 16.89 -4.40 18.53
N SER A 82 16.80 -3.07 18.61
CA SER A 82 17.86 -2.25 19.22
C SER A 82 18.06 -2.56 20.69
N ILE A 83 16.97 -2.76 21.44
CA ILE A 83 17.05 -3.11 22.86
C ILE A 83 17.61 -4.53 23.04
N ASN A 84 17.21 -5.50 22.22
CA ASN A 84 17.77 -6.86 22.30
C ASN A 84 19.28 -6.87 22.06
N VAL A 85 19.78 -6.08 21.11
CA VAL A 85 21.22 -5.90 20.90
C VAL A 85 21.88 -5.25 22.12
N PHE A 86 21.24 -4.23 22.70
CA PHE A 86 21.76 -3.57 23.90
C PHE A 86 21.83 -4.51 25.11
N VAL A 87 20.78 -5.29 25.36
CA VAL A 87 20.73 -6.29 26.43
C VAL A 87 21.86 -7.30 26.27
N GLN A 88 22.07 -7.82 25.05
CA GLN A 88 23.16 -8.76 24.78
C GLN A 88 24.54 -8.18 25.11
N VAL A 89 24.78 -6.91 24.80
CA VAL A 89 26.03 -6.22 25.15
C VAL A 89 26.17 -6.10 26.67
N MET A 90 25.11 -5.68 27.36
CA MET A 90 25.12 -5.52 28.83
C MET A 90 25.30 -6.85 29.57
N GLU A 91 24.66 -7.94 29.13
CA GLU A 91 24.85 -9.29 29.69
C GLU A 91 26.31 -9.75 29.62
N THR A 92 27.06 -9.30 28.62
CA THR A 92 28.46 -9.67 28.45
C THR A 92 29.38 -9.00 29.49
N ASP A 93 28.98 -7.84 30.02
CA ASP A 93 29.71 -7.06 31.03
C ASP A 93 29.13 -7.22 32.46
N ALA A 94 27.96 -7.86 32.59
CA ALA A 94 27.24 -8.00 33.85
C ALA A 94 27.97 -8.95 34.83
N HIS A 95 28.31 -8.43 36.02
CA HIS A 95 29.03 -9.17 37.06
C HIS A 95 28.11 -9.96 38.03
N ASN A 96 26.78 -9.88 37.89
CA ASN A 96 25.82 -10.39 38.89
C ASN A 96 24.67 -11.18 38.22
N PRO A 97 24.36 -12.43 38.63
CA PRO A 97 23.34 -13.25 37.97
C PRO A 97 21.90 -12.73 38.09
N SER A 98 21.58 -11.96 39.13
CA SER A 98 20.24 -11.40 39.33
C SER A 98 19.88 -10.30 38.33
N SER A 99 20.87 -9.56 37.81
CA SER A 99 20.64 -8.55 36.78
C SER A 99 20.39 -9.18 35.41
N VAL A 100 21.00 -10.34 35.13
CA VAL A 100 20.78 -11.11 33.90
C VAL A 100 19.34 -11.63 33.81
N GLU A 101 18.77 -12.16 34.90
CA GLU A 101 17.38 -12.63 34.92
C GLU A 101 16.36 -11.48 34.74
N ALA A 102 16.65 -10.32 35.34
CA ALA A 102 15.84 -9.12 35.15
C ALA A 102 15.91 -8.57 33.71
N LEU A 103 17.10 -8.60 33.09
CA LEU A 103 17.32 -8.24 31.68
C LEU A 103 16.53 -9.15 30.74
N GLU A 104 16.55 -10.45 30.96
CA GLU A 104 15.81 -11.42 30.15
C GLU A 104 14.29 -11.21 30.28
N THR A 105 13.81 -10.97 31.49
CA THR A 105 12.39 -10.67 31.76
C THR A 105 11.95 -9.40 31.06
N PHE A 106 12.77 -8.35 31.10
CA PHE A 106 12.51 -7.09 30.40
C PHE A 106 12.46 -7.27 28.87
N ALA A 107 13.37 -8.04 28.29
CA ALA A 107 13.35 -8.38 26.87
C ALA A 107 12.08 -9.15 26.46
N LYS A 108 11.61 -10.08 27.30
CA LYS A 108 10.34 -10.81 27.07
C LYS A 108 9.12 -9.88 27.08
N ILE A 109 9.07 -8.90 27.98
CA ILE A 109 8.00 -7.89 28.01
C ILE A 109 7.99 -7.08 26.71
N LEU A 110 9.16 -6.60 26.26
CA LEU A 110 9.27 -5.85 25.02
C LEU A 110 8.87 -6.67 23.78
N ASN A 111 9.25 -7.94 23.74
CA ASN A 111 8.85 -8.83 22.66
C ASN A 111 7.32 -9.03 22.64
N THR A 112 6.70 -9.15 23.81
CA THR A 112 5.23 -9.22 23.93
C THR A 112 4.56 -7.95 23.38
N ILE A 113 5.05 -6.77 23.76
CA ILE A 113 4.57 -5.49 23.22
C ILE A 113 4.70 -5.44 21.70
N ASN A 114 5.82 -5.93 21.15
CA ASN A 114 6.04 -5.97 19.72
C ASN A 114 5.02 -6.85 19.00
N ILE A 115 4.73 -8.04 19.53
CA ILE A 115 3.72 -8.95 18.99
C ILE A 115 2.35 -8.28 18.98
N LEU A 116 1.98 -7.58 20.06
CA LEU A 116 0.73 -6.83 20.13
C LEU A 116 0.67 -5.71 19.09
N VAL A 117 1.75 -4.95 18.92
CA VAL A 117 1.87 -3.88 17.92
C VAL A 117 1.76 -4.43 16.50
N ILE A 118 2.40 -5.57 16.22
CA ILE A 118 2.30 -6.26 14.93
C ILE A 118 0.87 -6.71 14.69
N GLY A 119 0.23 -7.36 15.68
CA GLY A 119 -1.17 -7.80 15.58
C GLY A 119 -2.14 -6.65 15.32
N PHE A 120 -2.01 -5.55 16.06
CA PHE A 120 -2.75 -4.31 15.84
C PHE A 120 -2.52 -3.75 14.44
N THR A 121 -1.28 -3.79 13.96
CA THR A 121 -0.96 -3.26 12.63
C THR A 121 -1.57 -4.14 11.54
N VAL A 122 -1.43 -5.46 11.63
CA VAL A 122 -2.02 -6.42 10.69
C VAL A 122 -3.54 -6.26 10.62
N SER A 123 -4.22 -6.08 11.76
CA SER A 123 -5.68 -5.88 11.79
C SER A 123 -6.13 -4.61 11.05
N HIS A 124 -5.28 -3.58 10.99
CA HIS A 124 -5.55 -2.36 10.22
C HIS A 124 -5.14 -2.49 8.74
N LEU A 125 -4.06 -3.22 8.45
CA LEU A 125 -3.56 -3.38 7.09
C LEU A 125 -4.47 -4.28 6.23
N ILE A 126 -5.07 -5.32 6.82
CA ILE A 126 -5.94 -6.25 6.08
C ILE A 126 -7.13 -5.51 5.42
N PRO A 127 -7.96 -4.73 6.15
CA PRO A 127 -9.06 -4.00 5.52
C PRO A 127 -8.59 -2.99 4.47
N ILE A 128 -7.45 -2.32 4.69
CA ILE A 128 -6.91 -1.36 3.71
C ILE A 128 -6.51 -2.07 2.42
N GLY A 129 -5.86 -3.23 2.54
CA GLY A 129 -5.45 -4.08 1.42
C GLY A 129 -6.64 -4.61 0.62
N LEU A 130 -7.65 -5.16 1.31
CA LEU A 130 -8.89 -5.64 0.69
C LEU A 130 -9.63 -4.53 -0.06
N ASN A 131 -9.85 -3.38 0.58
CA ASN A 131 -10.48 -2.22 -0.06
C ASN A 131 -9.70 -1.74 -1.29
N LYS A 132 -8.36 -1.77 -1.25
CA LYS A 132 -7.54 -1.40 -2.40
C LYS A 132 -7.72 -2.40 -3.54
N ALA A 133 -7.71 -3.70 -3.24
CA ALA A 133 -7.88 -4.75 -4.24
C ALA A 133 -9.24 -4.64 -4.94
N GLU A 134 -10.33 -4.46 -4.18
CA GLU A 134 -11.68 -4.26 -4.71
C GLU A 134 -11.75 -3.04 -5.64
N LYS A 135 -11.24 -1.89 -5.19
CA LYS A 135 -11.22 -0.68 -6.02
C LYS A 135 -10.37 -0.83 -7.27
N THR A 136 -9.24 -1.53 -7.18
CA THR A 136 -8.40 -1.78 -8.36
C THR A 136 -9.12 -2.64 -9.39
N LYS A 137 -9.94 -3.60 -8.93
CA LYS A 137 -10.78 -4.41 -9.81
C LYS A 137 -11.88 -3.56 -10.48
N LEU A 138 -12.57 -2.72 -9.70
CA LEU A 138 -13.59 -1.81 -10.23
C LEU A 138 -12.98 -0.81 -11.24
N GLU A 139 -11.81 -0.24 -10.94
CA GLU A 139 -11.08 0.64 -11.89
C GLU A 139 -10.75 -0.08 -13.20
N ALA A 140 -10.39 -1.36 -13.14
CA ALA A 140 -10.12 -2.14 -14.34
C ALA A 140 -11.40 -2.44 -15.14
N GLU A 141 -12.52 -2.71 -14.46
CA GLU A 141 -13.83 -2.88 -15.09
C GLU A 141 -14.31 -1.57 -15.74
N ASP A 142 -14.18 -0.44 -15.04
CA ASP A 142 -14.50 0.88 -15.55
C ASP A 142 -13.66 1.24 -16.78
N PHE A 143 -12.38 0.88 -16.78
CA PHE A 143 -11.49 1.06 -17.93
C PHE A 143 -11.93 0.23 -19.15
N GLU A 144 -12.33 -1.03 -18.95
CA GLU A 144 -12.83 -1.87 -20.04
C GLU A 144 -14.17 -1.33 -20.58
N ASN A 145 -15.10 -0.92 -19.70
CA ASN A 145 -16.35 -0.26 -20.08
C ASN A 145 -16.10 1.03 -20.87
N TRP A 146 -15.12 1.84 -20.43
CA TRP A 146 -14.70 3.07 -21.10
C TRP A 146 -14.11 2.80 -22.49
N LYS A 147 -13.35 1.72 -22.66
CA LYS A 147 -12.83 1.29 -23.97
C LYS A 147 -13.93 0.89 -24.93
N ASP A 148 -14.96 0.18 -24.45
CA ASP A 148 -16.07 -0.28 -25.29
C ASP A 148 -16.87 0.90 -25.88
N VAL A 149 -16.97 2.00 -25.15
CA VAL A 149 -17.60 3.25 -25.63
C VAL A 149 -16.62 4.19 -26.34
N LYS A 150 -15.35 3.79 -26.50
CA LYS A 150 -14.29 4.53 -27.19
C LYS A 150 -14.02 5.92 -26.60
N GLY A 151 -14.06 6.05 -25.28
CA GLY A 151 -13.90 7.34 -24.61
C GLY A 151 -15.22 7.93 -24.11
N PHE A 152 -15.12 9.03 -23.38
CA PHE A 152 -16.31 9.79 -22.97
C PHE A 152 -16.80 10.69 -24.11
N LYS A 153 -18.11 10.94 -24.17
CA LYS A 153 -18.71 11.77 -25.24
C LYS A 153 -18.28 13.23 -25.19
N ASP A 154 -17.90 13.70 -24.01
CA ASP A 154 -17.44 15.04 -23.67
C ASP A 154 -15.91 15.16 -23.62
N ASP A 155 -15.18 14.12 -24.04
CA ASP A 155 -13.72 14.15 -24.14
C ASP A 155 -13.26 14.93 -25.38
N GLU A 156 -13.21 16.26 -25.27
CA GLU A 156 -12.76 17.16 -26.33
C GLU A 156 -11.30 16.89 -26.76
N ASP A 157 -10.50 16.36 -25.83
CA ASP A 157 -9.07 16.10 -26.00
C ASP A 157 -8.78 14.71 -26.62
N GLY A 158 -9.79 13.86 -26.76
CA GLY A 158 -9.70 12.54 -27.39
C GLY A 158 -8.67 11.62 -26.74
N LEU A 159 -8.71 11.46 -25.41
CA LEU A 159 -7.82 10.60 -24.64
C LEU A 159 -7.80 9.17 -25.20
N PHE A 160 -8.96 8.65 -25.59
CA PHE A 160 -9.04 7.31 -26.17
C PHE A 160 -8.12 7.15 -27.39
N HIS A 161 -8.13 8.12 -28.30
CA HIS A 161 -7.29 8.10 -29.51
C HIS A 161 -5.81 8.44 -29.27
N LYS A 162 -5.47 8.97 -28.08
CA LYS A 162 -4.07 9.10 -27.63
C LYS A 162 -3.51 7.77 -27.14
N ILE A 163 -4.35 6.97 -26.48
CA ILE A 163 -3.98 5.67 -25.90
C ILE A 163 -4.07 4.54 -26.95
N PHE A 164 -5.07 4.61 -27.83
CA PHE A 164 -5.36 3.59 -28.84
C PHE A 164 -5.42 4.18 -30.24
N LYS A 165 -4.83 3.48 -31.20
CA LYS A 165 -4.90 3.84 -32.62
C LYS A 165 -5.81 2.84 -33.34
N TRP A 166 -6.80 3.36 -34.05
CA TRP A 166 -7.65 2.53 -34.90
C TRP A 166 -6.88 2.06 -36.15
N ILE A 167 -7.02 0.79 -36.48
CA ILE A 167 -6.43 0.14 -37.64
C ILE A 167 -7.56 -0.40 -38.52
N PRO A 168 -7.67 0.07 -39.78
CA PRO A 168 -8.67 -0.44 -40.70
C PRO A 168 -8.44 -1.92 -41.03
N PRO A 169 -9.50 -2.68 -41.33
CA PRO A 169 -9.36 -4.06 -41.78
C PRO A 169 -8.66 -4.11 -43.15
N LYS A 170 -7.95 -5.20 -43.43
CA LYS A 170 -7.25 -5.38 -44.72
C LYS A 170 -8.21 -5.60 -45.89
N THR A 171 -9.42 -6.08 -45.61
CA THR A 171 -10.46 -6.36 -46.60
C THR A 171 -11.69 -5.51 -46.31
N PRO A 172 -12.36 -4.99 -47.36
CA PRO A 172 -13.60 -4.24 -47.16
C PRO A 172 -14.69 -5.12 -46.54
N PRO A 173 -15.60 -4.55 -45.74
CA PRO A 173 -16.79 -5.25 -45.26
C PRO A 173 -17.69 -5.70 -46.43
N GLU A 174 -18.45 -6.79 -46.25
CA GLU A 174 -19.37 -7.32 -47.28
C GLU A 174 -20.38 -6.27 -47.78
N ASP A 175 -20.80 -5.37 -46.88
CA ASP A 175 -21.83 -4.36 -47.13
C ASP A 175 -21.27 -3.03 -47.69
N LEU A 176 -19.97 -2.94 -47.93
CA LEU A 176 -19.31 -1.72 -48.42
C LEU A 176 -18.52 -2.00 -49.69
N THR A 177 -18.72 -1.18 -50.72
CA THR A 177 -17.99 -1.36 -51.98
C THR A 177 -16.50 -1.11 -51.78
N LYS A 178 -15.67 -1.79 -52.57
CA LYS A 178 -14.21 -1.64 -52.51
C LYS A 178 -13.79 -0.19 -52.82
N GLU A 179 -14.44 0.45 -53.79
CA GLU A 179 -14.17 1.84 -54.16
C GLU A 179 -14.48 2.82 -53.03
N GLU A 180 -15.62 2.66 -52.35
CA GLU A 180 -15.99 3.52 -51.21
C GLU A 180 -15.05 3.31 -50.02
N PHE A 181 -14.67 2.05 -49.75
CA PHE A 181 -13.71 1.74 -48.70
C PHE A 181 -12.36 2.39 -48.95
N GLU A 182 -11.80 2.22 -50.16
CA GLU A 182 -10.51 2.80 -50.54
C GLU A 182 -10.54 4.33 -50.54
N LYS A 183 -11.64 4.95 -51.00
CA LYS A 183 -11.83 6.40 -50.94
C LYS A 183 -11.83 6.92 -49.50
N ASN A 184 -12.53 6.24 -48.60
CA ASN A 184 -12.63 6.65 -47.20
C ASN A 184 -11.31 6.48 -46.44
N LEU A 185 -10.46 5.52 -46.82
CA LEU A 185 -9.12 5.37 -46.23
C LEU A 185 -8.18 6.54 -46.51
N GLN A 186 -8.43 7.34 -47.55
CA GLN A 186 -7.54 8.44 -47.95
C GLN A 186 -7.75 9.74 -47.19
N THR A 187 -8.87 9.90 -46.47
CA THR A 187 -9.22 11.16 -45.81
C THR A 187 -9.48 10.97 -44.32
N LYS A 188 -9.24 12.01 -43.51
CA LYS A 188 -9.48 11.96 -42.06
C LYS A 188 -10.96 11.74 -41.73
N ASP A 189 -11.85 12.39 -42.48
CA ASP A 189 -13.30 12.22 -42.31
C ASP A 189 -13.76 10.82 -42.72
N GLY A 190 -13.15 10.27 -43.79
CA GLY A 190 -13.40 8.89 -44.21
C GLY A 190 -12.91 7.85 -43.20
N LEU A 191 -11.76 8.06 -42.56
CA LEU A 191 -11.29 7.19 -41.48
C LEU A 191 -12.23 7.23 -40.27
N ASN A 192 -12.71 8.41 -39.89
CA ASN A 192 -13.69 8.57 -38.80
C ASN A 192 -15.03 7.90 -39.15
N PHE A 193 -15.46 7.98 -40.41
CA PHE A 193 -16.62 7.24 -40.92
C PHE A 193 -16.42 5.73 -40.79
N LEU A 194 -15.28 5.20 -41.24
CA LEU A 194 -14.98 3.76 -41.21
C LEU A 194 -14.86 3.22 -39.77
N GLU A 195 -14.24 3.98 -38.86
CA GLU A 195 -14.11 3.61 -37.45
C GLU A 195 -15.48 3.47 -36.75
N ASN A 196 -16.44 4.30 -37.17
CA ASN A 196 -17.81 4.30 -36.66
C ASN A 196 -18.79 3.48 -37.51
N TYR A 197 -18.33 2.94 -38.63
CA TYR A 197 -19.14 2.10 -39.51
C TYR A 197 -19.60 0.85 -38.76
N ARG A 198 -20.84 0.46 -39.06
CA ARG A 198 -21.47 -0.77 -38.57
C ARG A 198 -21.97 -1.52 -39.79
N THR A 199 -21.59 -2.79 -39.90
CA THR A 199 -22.11 -3.67 -40.95
C THR A 199 -23.62 -3.84 -40.82
N SER A 200 -24.26 -4.46 -41.82
CA SER A 200 -25.69 -4.82 -41.78
C SER A 200 -26.07 -5.67 -40.56
N LYS A 201 -25.09 -6.37 -39.96
CA LYS A 201 -25.21 -7.18 -38.74
C LYS A 201 -24.92 -6.40 -37.45
N GLY A 202 -24.70 -5.09 -37.53
CA GLY A 202 -24.39 -4.22 -36.39
C GLY A 202 -22.97 -4.32 -35.86
N VAL A 203 -22.05 -4.96 -36.59
CA VAL A 203 -20.67 -5.22 -36.12
C VAL A 203 -19.73 -4.09 -36.55
N THR A 204 -18.83 -3.70 -35.65
CA THR A 204 -17.78 -2.69 -35.90
C THR A 204 -16.68 -3.26 -36.79
N ILE A 205 -15.99 -2.42 -37.56
CA ILE A 205 -14.88 -2.87 -38.42
C ILE A 205 -13.53 -2.37 -37.91
N GLY A 206 -12.47 -3.11 -38.25
CA GLY A 206 -11.09 -2.80 -37.84
C GLY A 206 -10.76 -3.27 -36.43
N SER A 207 -9.59 -2.85 -35.94
CA SER A 207 -9.09 -3.17 -34.60
C SER A 207 -8.37 -1.97 -33.98
N TYR A 208 -8.09 -2.04 -32.68
CA TYR A 208 -7.30 -1.01 -32.00
C TYR A 208 -5.94 -1.55 -31.57
N GLU A 209 -4.90 -0.78 -31.83
CA GLU A 209 -3.55 -1.02 -31.35
C GLU A 209 -3.22 -0.08 -30.20
N LYS A 210 -2.51 -0.60 -29.20
CA LYS A 210 -2.06 0.16 -28.03
C LYS A 210 -0.88 1.03 -28.42
N MET A 211 -0.97 2.33 -28.16
CA MET A 211 0.10 3.30 -28.43
C MET A 211 1.03 3.51 -27.22
N VAL A 212 0.58 3.12 -26.03
CA VAL A 212 1.30 3.26 -24.76
C VAL A 212 1.54 1.91 -24.11
N LYS A 213 2.57 1.84 -23.25
CA LYS A 213 2.98 0.62 -22.55
C LYS A 213 1.90 0.14 -21.56
N ASP A 214 1.29 1.07 -20.82
CA ASP A 214 0.25 0.79 -19.84
C ASP A 214 -0.96 1.71 -20.05
N PRO A 215 -1.94 1.27 -20.88
CA PRO A 215 -3.15 2.04 -21.16
C PRO A 215 -3.99 2.36 -19.91
N LEU A 216 -3.98 1.49 -18.91
CA LEU A 216 -4.80 1.67 -17.72
C LEU A 216 -4.21 2.76 -16.81
N GLU A 217 -2.89 2.83 -16.67
CA GLU A 217 -2.25 3.89 -15.88
C GLU A 217 -2.33 5.26 -16.59
N GLU A 218 -2.27 5.30 -17.93
CA GLU A 218 -2.45 6.56 -18.68
C GLU A 218 -3.89 7.09 -18.62
N TRP A 219 -4.87 6.19 -18.45
CA TRP A 219 -6.27 6.55 -18.25
C TRP A 219 -6.57 7.10 -16.84
N LYS A 220 -5.76 6.74 -15.84
CA LYS A 220 -5.92 7.16 -14.44
C LYS A 220 -5.38 8.56 -14.16
#